data_AF-A0A956K292-F1
#
_entry.id   AF-A0A956K292-F1
#
_cell.length_a   1.000
_cell.length_b   1.000
_cell.length_c   1.000
_cell.angle_alpha   90.00
_cell.angle_beta   90.00
_cell.angle_gamma   90.00
#
_symmetry.space_group_name_H-M   'P 1'
#
loop_
_entity.id
_entity.type
_entity.pdbx_description
1 polymer ?
#
loop_
_entity_poly.entity_id
_entity_poly.type
_entity_poly.pdbx_seq_one_letter_code
_entity_poly.pdbx_strand_id
1 'polypeptide(L)'
;MAERVLVECSFGNLRLWVADLETEGGRSVVVHEPARGDVYTVQDHGAQLSRTRAELVFVDIPGEDPYLDRFAAWQALLASGKSQLFSHPLLGSFRAKAGACPFVIRSDARDVRVHAEFLPDEELAGVTAPGAGVAPIAGAESVEVAAESALGYLALLELESDTPAAATAAAAGWVEAEEPDPRAVFLELGSITRQIDDDVARLQLATDLGRWPAYRAMILLRANLRDCALGVTAATASTFGLVIRAAVPLRALCARIYGADEAEERARQVRQTNGLRSPALLPAGLTLQMPTPARRGS
;
A
#
# COMPACT_ATOMS: atom_id res chain seq x y z
N MET A 1 11.77 24.86 36.07
CA MET A 1 11.35 24.88 34.65
C MET A 1 12.48 24.25 33.86
N ALA A 2 12.22 23.15 33.15
CA ALA A 2 13.21 22.58 32.25
C ALA A 2 13.44 23.56 31.10
N GLU A 3 14.70 23.85 30.79
CA GLU A 3 15.10 24.64 29.63
C GLU A 3 14.67 23.87 28.37
N ARG A 4 13.70 24.40 27.62
CA ARG A 4 13.26 23.78 26.38
C ARG A 4 14.29 24.09 25.30
N VAL A 5 14.92 23.05 24.77
CA VAL A 5 15.88 23.16 23.67
C VAL A 5 15.11 23.51 22.39
N LEU A 6 15.46 24.62 21.76
CA LEU A 6 14.92 25.00 20.46
C LEU A 6 15.67 24.24 19.36
N VAL A 7 14.92 23.57 18.49
CA VAL A 7 15.47 22.86 17.33
C VAL A 7 15.23 23.70 16.09
N GLU A 8 16.29 23.95 15.33
CA GLU A 8 16.18 24.64 14.04
C GLU A 8 15.52 23.73 13.00
N CYS A 9 14.56 24.27 12.25
CA CYS A 9 13.95 23.63 11.10
C CYS A 9 13.70 24.65 9.97
N SER A 10 13.23 24.18 8.82
CA SER A 10 12.84 25.08 7.72
C SER A 10 11.49 24.72 7.11
N PHE A 11 10.79 25.75 6.62
CA PHE A 11 9.59 25.59 5.81
C PHE A 11 9.67 26.48 4.57
N GLY A 12 9.91 25.85 3.42
CA GLY A 12 10.30 26.55 2.20
C GLY A 12 11.61 27.30 2.43
N ASN A 13 11.56 28.62 2.35
CA ASN A 13 12.73 29.48 2.46
C ASN A 13 12.91 30.07 3.87
N LEU A 14 11.95 29.82 4.78
CA LEU A 14 12.00 30.36 6.14
C LEU A 14 12.70 29.39 7.08
N ARG A 15 13.63 29.93 7.87
CA ARG A 15 14.20 29.25 9.04
C ARG A 15 13.27 29.46 10.22
N LEU A 16 12.96 28.38 10.92
CA LEU A 16 12.01 28.32 12.02
C LEU A 16 12.68 27.65 13.22
N TRP A 17 12.17 27.96 14.41
CA TRP A 17 12.65 27.38 15.67
C TRP A 17 11.50 26.67 16.35
N VAL A 18 11.66 25.36 16.58
CA VAL A 18 10.64 24.47 17.14
C VAL A 18 10.95 24.22 18.61
N ALA A 19 10.01 24.55 19.50
CA ALA A 19 10.11 24.29 20.93
C ALA A 19 9.46 22.97 21.35
N ASP A 20 8.49 22.50 20.59
CA ASP A 20 7.79 21.23 20.82
C ASP A 20 7.31 20.66 19.48
N LEU A 21 7.33 19.33 19.36
CA LEU A 21 7.02 18.62 18.13
C LEU A 21 6.29 17.32 18.45
N GLU A 22 5.09 17.19 17.90
CA GLU A 22 4.25 16.01 18.02
C GLU A 22 3.85 15.54 16.63
N THR A 23 4.05 14.26 16.35
CA THR A 23 3.60 13.65 15.09
C THR A 23 2.47 12.69 15.39
N GLU A 24 1.30 12.97 14.85
CA GLU A 24 0.16 12.06 14.84
C GLU A 24 0.15 11.33 13.49
N GLY A 25 0.21 10.01 13.50
CA GLY A 25 0.14 9.19 12.30
C GLY A 25 -0.21 7.76 12.69
N GLY A 26 -0.64 6.96 11.72
CA GLY A 26 -0.99 5.56 11.98
C GLY A 26 -2.03 5.03 11.02
N ARG A 27 -2.71 3.96 11.45
CA ARG A 27 -3.83 3.40 10.72
C ARG A 27 -5.12 3.92 11.35
N SER A 28 -6.04 4.40 10.53
CA SER A 28 -7.38 4.75 10.99
C SER A 28 -8.13 3.45 11.25
N VAL A 29 -8.61 3.29 12.48
CA VAL A 29 -9.29 2.08 12.90
C VAL A 29 -10.66 2.48 13.44
N VAL A 30 -11.70 1.88 12.88
CA VAL A 30 -13.08 2.05 13.34
C VAL A 30 -13.44 0.82 14.16
N VAL A 31 -13.73 1.04 15.43
CA VAL A 31 -14.25 0.00 16.33
C VAL A 31 -15.77 0.04 16.22
N HIS A 32 -16.36 -1.04 15.71
CA HIS A 32 -17.81 -1.18 15.67
C HIS A 32 -18.29 -1.74 17.00
N GLU A 33 -19.20 -1.04 17.67
CA GLU A 33 -19.88 -1.53 18.88
C GLU A 33 -21.14 -2.31 18.48
N PRO A 34 -21.15 -3.65 18.58
CA PRO A 34 -22.34 -4.42 18.25
C PRO A 34 -23.42 -4.20 19.33
N ALA A 35 -24.69 -4.20 18.92
CA ALA A 35 -25.82 -4.08 19.84
C ALA A 35 -25.94 -5.26 20.84
N ARG A 36 -25.20 -6.36 20.61
CA ARG A 36 -25.18 -7.53 21.49
C ARG A 36 -23.87 -8.31 21.35
N GLY A 37 -23.24 -8.63 22.48
CA GLY A 37 -22.00 -9.42 22.58
C GLY A 37 -20.77 -8.59 22.97
N ASP A 38 -19.76 -9.25 23.54
CA ASP A 38 -18.55 -8.59 24.09
C ASP A 38 -17.38 -8.53 23.09
N VAL A 39 -17.63 -8.82 21.81
CA VAL A 39 -16.60 -8.88 20.76
C VAL A 39 -16.74 -7.68 19.83
N TYR A 40 -15.82 -6.73 19.96
CA TYR A 40 -15.72 -5.58 19.09
C TYR A 40 -15.05 -5.96 17.78
N THR A 41 -15.69 -5.67 16.64
CA THR A 41 -15.05 -5.82 15.34
C THR A 41 -14.28 -4.54 15.01
N VAL A 42 -12.99 -4.73 14.77
CA VAL A 42 -12.05 -3.66 14.47
C VAL A 42 -11.87 -3.62 12.96
N GLN A 43 -12.37 -2.57 12.30
CA GLN A 43 -12.22 -2.39 10.86
C GLN A 43 -11.12 -1.37 10.58
N ASP A 44 -10.15 -1.80 9.79
CA ASP A 44 -9.06 -0.95 9.33
C ASP A 44 -9.49 -0.13 8.11
N HIS A 45 -9.45 1.20 8.24
CA HIS A 45 -9.80 2.17 7.21
C HIS A 45 -8.56 2.64 6.41
N GLY A 46 -7.39 2.05 6.64
CA GLY A 46 -6.15 2.40 5.95
C GLY A 46 -5.33 3.44 6.69
N ALA A 47 -4.39 4.06 5.99
CA ALA A 47 -3.49 5.04 6.58
C ALA A 47 -4.25 6.32 6.98
N GLN A 48 -4.10 6.73 8.24
CA GLN A 48 -4.51 8.05 8.69
C GLN A 48 -3.55 9.09 8.11
N LEU A 49 -4.08 10.23 7.68
CA LEU A 49 -3.25 11.35 7.25
C LEU A 49 -2.27 11.70 8.38
N SER A 50 -0.97 11.60 8.10
CA SER A 50 0.06 12.03 9.05
C SER A 50 -0.05 13.53 9.28
N ARG A 51 0.07 13.97 10.53
CA ARG A 51 -0.05 15.36 10.95
C ARG A 51 1.11 15.67 11.87
N THR A 52 1.87 16.69 11.55
CA THR A 52 2.96 17.14 12.42
C THR A 52 2.55 18.45 13.07
N ARG A 53 2.33 18.44 14.39
CA ARG A 53 2.09 19.64 15.19
C ARG A 53 3.41 20.14 15.75
N ALA A 54 3.64 21.45 15.65
CA ALA A 54 4.84 22.08 16.18
C ALA A 54 4.49 23.37 16.93
N GLU A 55 5.15 23.60 18.07
CA GLU A 55 5.19 24.92 18.71
C GLU A 55 6.38 25.71 18.13
N LEU A 56 6.11 26.61 17.20
CA LEU A 56 7.12 27.50 16.63
C LEU A 56 7.33 28.72 17.54
N VAL A 57 8.58 29.13 17.69
CA VAL A 57 8.96 30.29 18.50
C VAL A 57 9.75 31.28 17.65
N PHE A 58 9.25 32.50 17.56
CA PHE A 58 9.95 33.62 16.94
C PHE A 58 10.50 34.51 18.05
N VAL A 59 11.82 34.57 18.18
CA VAL A 59 12.57 35.39 19.16
C VAL A 59 13.72 36.10 18.46
N ASP A 60 14.18 37.24 18.96
CA ASP A 60 15.32 37.92 18.33
C ASP A 60 16.61 37.09 18.48
N ILE A 61 17.18 36.66 17.35
CA ILE A 61 18.41 35.86 17.30
C ILE A 61 19.49 36.70 16.62
N PRO A 62 20.69 36.82 17.21
CA PRO A 62 21.79 37.57 16.60
C PRO A 62 22.10 37.07 15.19
N GLY A 63 22.06 37.97 14.20
CA GLY A 63 22.34 37.67 12.80
C GLY A 63 21.13 37.26 11.96
N GLU A 64 19.93 37.21 12.55
CA GLU A 64 18.67 36.98 11.84
C GLU A 64 17.80 38.26 11.82
N ASP A 65 16.82 38.27 10.92
CA ASP A 65 15.83 39.33 10.86
C ASP A 65 15.01 39.40 12.17
N PRO A 66 14.50 40.60 12.53
CA PRO A 66 13.68 40.79 13.72
C PRO A 66 12.54 39.77 13.81
N TYR A 67 12.22 39.33 15.03
CA TYR A 67 11.24 38.26 15.24
C TYR A 67 9.85 38.56 14.64
N LEU A 68 9.43 39.84 14.66
CA LEU A 68 8.17 40.27 14.05
C LEU A 68 8.19 40.20 12.52
N ASP A 69 9.33 40.48 11.88
CA ASP A 69 9.47 40.43 10.43
C ASP A 69 9.45 38.99 9.94
N ARG A 70 10.14 38.08 10.66
CA ARG A 70 10.08 36.64 10.39
C ARG A 70 8.68 36.07 10.62
N PHE A 71 7.98 36.52 11.67
CA PHE A 71 6.59 36.14 11.90
C PHE A 71 5.66 36.66 10.80
N ALA A 72 5.84 37.89 10.31
CA ALA A 72 5.08 38.43 9.18
C ALA A 72 5.35 37.63 7.90
N ALA A 73 6.59 37.23 7.64
CA ALA A 73 6.94 36.37 6.51
C ALA A 73 6.28 34.99 6.60
N TRP A 74 6.21 34.42 7.81
CA TRP A 74 5.47 33.19 8.08
C TRP A 74 3.98 33.35 7.79
N GLN A 75 3.34 34.44 8.25
CA GLN A 75 1.94 34.73 7.93
C GLN A 75 1.70 34.87 6.43
N ALA A 76 2.60 35.50 5.69
CA ALA A 76 2.52 35.62 4.24
C ALA A 76 2.60 34.25 3.54
N LEU A 77 3.45 33.34 4.03
CA LEU A 77 3.49 31.96 3.54
C LEU A 77 2.19 31.22 3.81
N LEU A 78 1.63 31.32 5.02
CA LEU A 78 0.34 30.71 5.37
C LEU A 78 -0.78 31.22 4.45
N ALA A 79 -0.83 32.54 4.24
CA ALA A 79 -1.83 33.16 3.37
C ALA A 79 -1.75 32.69 1.91
N SER A 80 -0.57 32.23 1.45
CA SER A 80 -0.40 31.70 0.10
C SER A 80 -1.08 30.34 -0.10
N GLY A 81 -1.29 29.55 0.97
CA GLY A 81 -1.85 28.20 0.92
C GLY A 81 -1.03 27.18 0.11
N LYS A 82 0.19 27.54 -0.31
CA LYS A 82 1.05 26.69 -1.14
C LYS A 82 1.78 25.66 -0.29
N SER A 83 1.94 24.48 -0.87
CA SER A 83 2.81 23.44 -0.31
C SER A 83 4.28 23.83 -0.42
N GLN A 84 5.00 23.65 0.68
CA GLN A 84 6.43 23.94 0.79
C GLN A 84 7.16 22.73 1.36
N LEU A 85 8.47 22.67 1.15
CA LEU A 85 9.30 21.63 1.77
C LEU A 85 9.49 21.98 3.25
N PHE A 86 8.96 21.14 4.14
CA PHE A 86 9.28 21.16 5.56
C PHE A 86 10.51 20.27 5.79
N SER A 87 11.53 20.77 6.48
CA SER A 87 12.73 20.00 6.82
C SER A 87 13.03 20.12 8.30
N HIS A 88 13.07 18.98 9.00
CA HIS A 88 13.34 18.90 10.43
C HIS A 88 14.40 17.82 10.73
N PRO A 89 15.38 18.05 11.62
CA PRO A 89 16.46 17.11 11.87
C PRO A 89 16.02 15.69 12.28
N LEU A 90 14.92 15.58 13.03
CA LEU A 90 14.38 14.29 13.49
C LEU A 90 13.39 13.64 12.52
N LEU A 91 12.67 14.42 11.71
CA LEU A 91 11.59 13.90 10.84
C LEU A 91 12.04 13.77 9.38
N GLY A 92 13.21 14.30 9.02
CA GLY A 92 13.64 14.42 7.63
C GLY A 92 12.94 15.57 6.92
N SER A 93 12.80 15.44 5.59
CA SER A 93 12.22 16.46 4.72
C SER A 93 11.02 15.92 3.97
N PHE A 94 9.91 16.66 3.97
CA PHE A 94 8.69 16.30 3.24
C PHE A 94 7.93 17.54 2.76
N ARG A 95 7.18 17.43 1.66
CA ARG A 95 6.32 18.53 1.19
C ARG A 95 5.09 18.59 2.07
N ALA A 96 4.74 19.78 2.56
CA ALA A 96 3.60 19.97 3.44
C ALA A 96 2.91 21.31 3.20
N LYS A 97 1.61 21.33 3.49
CA LYS A 97 0.83 22.56 3.69
C LYS A 97 0.75 22.84 5.18
N ALA A 98 1.01 24.07 5.57
CA ALA A 98 0.80 24.51 6.94
C ALA A 98 -0.66 24.96 7.11
N GLY A 99 -1.33 24.42 8.15
CA GLY A 99 -2.73 24.64 8.47
C GLY A 99 -2.98 25.90 9.31
N ALA A 100 -4.19 26.00 9.86
CA ALA A 100 -4.55 27.12 10.74
C ALA A 100 -3.69 27.12 12.01
N CYS A 101 -3.10 28.27 12.33
CA CYS A 101 -2.14 28.40 13.41
C CYS A 101 -2.60 29.44 14.45
N PRO A 102 -3.16 29.07 15.61
CA PRO A 102 -3.32 30.02 16.69
C PRO A 102 -1.94 30.49 17.17
N PHE A 103 -1.83 31.77 17.51
CA PHE A 103 -0.58 32.37 17.98
C PHE A 103 -0.81 33.28 19.18
N VAL A 104 0.23 33.43 20.00
CA VAL A 104 0.27 34.32 21.15
C VAL A 104 1.52 35.21 21.02
N ILE A 105 1.31 36.51 21.06
CA ILE A 105 2.38 37.52 21.08
C ILE A 105 2.62 37.94 22.52
N ARG A 106 3.86 37.85 23.00
CA ARG A 106 4.26 38.32 24.33
C ARG A 106 5.23 39.47 24.17
N SER A 107 4.71 40.69 24.31
CA SER A 107 5.50 41.91 24.14
C SER A 107 6.58 42.09 25.21
N ASP A 108 6.33 41.60 26.42
CA ASP A 108 7.26 41.58 27.55
C ASP A 108 8.44 40.63 27.30
N ALA A 109 8.17 39.45 26.75
CA ALA A 109 9.18 38.45 26.43
C ALA A 109 9.85 38.65 25.05
N ARG A 110 9.33 39.56 24.22
CA ARG A 110 9.71 39.76 22.81
C ARG A 110 9.71 38.44 22.03
N ASP A 111 8.68 37.62 22.24
CA ASP A 111 8.47 36.38 21.52
C ASP A 111 7.08 36.31 20.86
N VAL A 112 7.00 35.54 19.77
CA VAL A 112 5.73 35.05 19.22
C VAL A 112 5.77 33.55 19.23
N ARG A 113 4.74 32.94 19.82
CA ARG A 113 4.55 31.49 19.84
C ARG A 113 3.40 31.10 18.94
N VAL A 114 3.62 30.13 18.07
CA VAL A 114 2.65 29.70 17.06
C VAL A 114 2.50 28.20 17.15
N HIS A 115 1.27 27.72 17.29
CA HIS A 115 0.99 26.29 17.17
C HIS A 115 0.65 25.98 15.71
N ALA A 116 1.60 25.42 14.98
CA ALA A 116 1.46 25.10 13.57
C ALA A 116 1.15 23.61 13.36
N GLU A 117 0.26 23.31 12.40
CA GLU A 117 0.00 21.95 11.93
C GLU A 117 0.52 21.83 10.49
N PHE A 118 1.44 20.91 10.25
CA PHE A 118 1.96 20.57 8.93
C PHE A 118 1.29 19.29 8.43
N LEU A 119 0.56 19.42 7.34
CA LEU A 119 -0.12 18.33 6.64
C LEU A 119 0.72 17.96 5.41
N PRO A 120 1.24 16.73 5.31
CA PRO A 120 1.95 16.28 4.12
C PRO A 120 1.09 16.51 2.88
N ASP A 121 1.67 17.19 1.91
CA ASP A 121 1.12 17.37 0.56
C ASP A 121 1.72 16.30 -0.34
N GLU A 122 1.59 15.06 0.11
CA GLU A 122 1.63 13.93 -0.80
C GLU A 122 0.29 13.97 -1.49
N GLU A 123 0.27 13.94 -2.83
CA GLU A 123 -0.92 13.43 -3.50
C GLU A 123 -1.18 12.09 -2.82
N LEU A 124 -2.27 12.01 -2.06
CA LEU A 124 -2.79 10.73 -1.63
C LEU A 124 -2.99 10.01 -2.95
N ALA A 125 -2.01 9.18 -3.34
CA ALA A 125 -2.14 8.23 -4.41
C ALA A 125 -3.42 7.52 -4.02
N GLY A 126 -4.51 7.84 -4.72
CA GLY A 126 -5.83 7.59 -4.20
C GLY A 126 -5.81 6.15 -3.78
N VAL A 127 -5.98 5.90 -2.47
CA VAL A 127 -6.33 4.56 -2.03
C VAL A 127 -7.76 4.45 -2.52
N THR A 128 -7.89 4.21 -3.83
CA THR A 128 -8.92 3.36 -4.34
C THR A 128 -8.94 2.24 -3.33
N ALA A 129 -10.11 1.99 -2.74
CA ALA A 129 -10.32 0.71 -2.08
C ALA A 129 -9.66 -0.37 -2.96
N PRO A 130 -9.16 -1.48 -2.43
CA PRO A 130 -8.73 -2.61 -3.25
C PRO A 130 -9.89 -3.22 -4.08
N GLY A 131 -10.72 -2.41 -4.74
CA GLY A 131 -11.43 -2.71 -5.95
C GLY A 131 -10.48 -2.62 -7.14
N ALA A 132 -9.83 -3.74 -7.43
CA ALA A 132 -9.59 -4.26 -8.78
C ALA A 132 -9.27 -3.21 -9.88
N GLY A 133 -8.41 -2.25 -9.57
CA GLY A 133 -7.70 -1.44 -10.54
C GLY A 133 -6.27 -1.96 -10.53
N VAL A 134 -5.86 -2.52 -11.66
CA VAL A 134 -4.59 -3.20 -11.91
C VAL A 134 -3.45 -2.55 -11.12
N ALA A 135 -3.13 -3.09 -9.93
CA ALA A 135 -1.73 -3.11 -9.54
C ALA A 135 -1.04 -3.85 -10.70
N PRO A 136 0.05 -3.31 -11.29
CA PRO A 136 0.77 -4.05 -12.31
C PRO A 136 1.02 -5.43 -11.71
N ILE A 137 0.33 -6.44 -12.25
CA ILE A 137 0.51 -7.81 -11.80
C ILE A 137 1.98 -8.03 -12.07
N ALA A 138 2.79 -8.17 -11.02
CA ALA A 138 4.21 -8.41 -11.18
C ALA A 138 4.32 -9.72 -11.99
N GLY A 139 4.61 -9.60 -13.28
CA GLY A 139 4.71 -10.75 -14.17
C GLY A 139 6.00 -11.51 -13.91
N ALA A 140 6.21 -12.60 -14.63
CA ALA A 140 7.49 -13.33 -14.59
C ALA A 140 8.68 -12.40 -14.85
N GLU A 141 8.55 -11.40 -15.74
CA GLU A 141 9.56 -10.37 -16.00
C GLU A 141 9.95 -9.56 -14.75
N SER A 142 8.99 -9.25 -13.87
CA SER A 142 9.28 -8.52 -12.62
C SER A 142 10.05 -9.39 -11.62
N VAL A 143 9.76 -10.70 -11.61
CA VAL A 143 10.51 -11.68 -10.82
C VAL A 143 11.94 -11.81 -11.36
N GLU A 144 12.10 -11.89 -12.68
CA GLU A 144 13.40 -11.97 -13.36
C GLU A 144 14.29 -10.77 -13.04
N VAL A 145 13.79 -9.53 -13.20
CA VAL A 145 14.55 -8.31 -12.86
C VAL A 145 14.95 -8.28 -11.38
N ALA A 146 14.06 -8.72 -10.49
CA ALA A 146 14.37 -8.79 -9.06
C ALA A 146 15.41 -9.88 -8.75
N ALA A 147 15.35 -11.02 -9.45
CA ALA A 147 16.30 -12.11 -9.32
C ALA A 147 17.70 -11.72 -9.83
N GLU A 148 17.79 -11.05 -10.98
CA GLU A 148 19.04 -10.50 -11.52
C GLU A 148 19.68 -9.49 -10.55
N SER A 149 18.86 -8.61 -9.96
CA SER A 149 19.34 -7.68 -8.95
C SER A 149 19.89 -8.39 -7.71
N ALA A 150 19.19 -9.43 -7.23
CA ALA A 150 19.65 -10.23 -6.10
C ALA A 150 20.97 -10.96 -6.41
N LEU A 151 21.08 -11.60 -7.58
CA LEU A 151 22.31 -12.25 -8.04
C LEU A 151 23.48 -11.27 -8.16
N GLY A 152 23.23 -10.07 -8.71
CA GLY A 152 24.25 -9.04 -8.83
C GLY A 152 24.84 -8.63 -7.47
N TYR A 153 23.98 -8.41 -6.47
CA TYR A 153 24.46 -8.07 -5.11
C TYR A 153 25.12 -9.25 -4.39
N LEU A 154 24.64 -10.47 -4.58
CA LEU A 154 25.26 -11.66 -4.02
C LEU A 154 26.65 -11.89 -4.61
N ALA A 155 26.80 -11.75 -5.93
CA ALA A 155 28.08 -11.88 -6.62
C ALA A 155 29.11 -10.80 -6.18
N LEU A 156 28.67 -9.55 -5.99
CA LEU A 156 29.52 -8.47 -5.47
C LEU A 156 30.07 -8.76 -4.05
N LEU A 157 29.34 -9.56 -3.28
CA LEU A 157 29.72 -9.96 -1.92
C LEU A 157 30.39 -11.34 -1.87
N GLU A 158 30.65 -11.96 -3.03
CA GLU A 158 31.20 -13.31 -3.16
C GLU A 158 30.35 -14.38 -2.42
N LEU A 159 29.01 -14.19 -2.45
CA LEU A 159 28.04 -15.11 -1.84
C LEU A 159 27.30 -15.91 -2.91
N GLU A 160 27.07 -17.20 -2.61
CA GLU A 160 26.38 -18.12 -3.53
C GLU A 160 24.97 -18.48 -3.02
N SER A 161 24.00 -18.42 -3.95
CA SER A 161 22.61 -18.88 -3.76
C SER A 161 21.98 -19.18 -5.12
N ASP A 162 21.33 -20.34 -5.22
CA ASP A 162 20.55 -20.75 -6.39
C ASP A 162 19.09 -20.25 -6.34
N THR A 163 18.67 -19.69 -5.20
CA THR A 163 17.28 -19.30 -4.94
C THR A 163 16.73 -18.28 -5.94
N PRO A 164 17.49 -17.24 -6.37
CA PRO A 164 17.02 -16.33 -7.41
C PRO A 164 16.70 -17.03 -8.74
N ALA A 165 17.55 -17.98 -9.17
CA ALA A 165 17.31 -18.72 -10.41
C ALA A 165 16.09 -19.65 -10.29
N ALA A 166 15.92 -20.31 -9.14
CA ALA A 166 14.75 -21.13 -8.85
C ALA A 166 13.44 -20.31 -8.85
N ALA A 167 13.48 -19.08 -8.31
CA ALA A 167 12.34 -18.17 -8.31
C ALA A 167 11.92 -17.77 -9.72
N THR A 168 12.86 -17.42 -10.59
CA THR A 168 12.59 -17.10 -12.00
C THR A 168 12.01 -18.31 -12.75
N ALA A 169 12.60 -19.49 -12.57
CA ALA A 169 12.14 -20.71 -13.23
C ALA A 169 10.71 -21.08 -12.82
N ALA A 170 10.37 -20.98 -11.54
CA ALA A 170 9.01 -21.23 -11.05
C ALA A 170 8.01 -20.20 -11.61
N ALA A 171 8.34 -18.91 -11.56
CA ALA A 171 7.48 -17.86 -12.10
C ALA A 171 7.20 -18.03 -13.59
N ALA A 172 8.21 -18.38 -14.39
CA ALA A 172 8.05 -18.71 -15.80
C ALA A 172 7.13 -19.93 -15.99
N GLY A 173 7.37 -21.02 -15.24
CA GLY A 173 6.54 -22.22 -15.31
C GLY A 173 5.07 -21.98 -14.95
N TRP A 174 4.79 -21.09 -14.00
CA TRP A 174 3.42 -20.71 -13.64
C TRP A 174 2.70 -19.95 -14.78
N VAL A 175 3.41 -19.04 -15.44
CA VAL A 175 2.86 -18.21 -16.53
C VAL A 175 2.69 -19.00 -17.83
N GLU A 176 3.59 -19.94 -18.11
CA GLU A 176 3.53 -20.80 -19.31
C GLU A 176 2.50 -21.92 -19.21
N ALA A 177 2.04 -22.26 -18.00
CA ALA A 177 1.00 -23.25 -17.80
C ALA A 177 -0.34 -22.75 -18.37
N GLU A 178 -0.94 -23.54 -19.28
CA GLU A 178 -2.24 -23.22 -19.89
C GLU A 178 -3.36 -23.12 -18.84
N GLU A 179 -3.32 -24.01 -17.84
CA GLU A 179 -4.22 -24.02 -16.68
C GLU A 179 -3.41 -24.23 -15.40
N PRO A 180 -2.89 -23.15 -14.78
CA PRO A 180 -2.07 -23.26 -13.58
C PRO A 180 -2.92 -23.72 -12.39
N ASP A 181 -2.55 -24.84 -11.75
CA ASP A 181 -3.19 -25.31 -10.52
C ASP A 181 -2.80 -24.36 -9.36
N PRO A 182 -3.76 -23.60 -8.78
CA PRO A 182 -3.45 -22.65 -7.73
C PRO A 182 -2.81 -23.29 -6.50
N ARG A 183 -3.20 -24.54 -6.19
CA ARG A 183 -2.63 -25.24 -5.04
C ARG A 183 -1.15 -25.56 -5.28
N ALA A 184 -0.81 -26.04 -6.47
CA ALA A 184 0.57 -26.31 -6.84
C ALA A 184 1.41 -25.03 -6.80
N VAL A 185 0.91 -23.94 -7.39
CA VAL A 185 1.57 -22.62 -7.38
C VAL A 185 1.85 -22.14 -5.95
N PHE A 186 0.88 -22.19 -5.05
CA PHE A 186 1.09 -21.72 -3.67
C PHE A 186 2.00 -22.64 -2.84
N LEU A 187 2.03 -23.94 -3.12
CA LEU A 187 2.97 -24.86 -2.48
C LEU A 187 4.41 -24.57 -2.92
N GLU A 188 4.62 -24.34 -4.21
CA GLU A 188 5.93 -24.00 -4.76
C GLU A 188 6.40 -22.62 -4.28
N LEU A 189 5.51 -21.61 -4.29
CA LEU A 189 5.76 -20.30 -3.66
C LEU A 189 6.18 -20.47 -2.19
N GLY A 190 5.47 -21.29 -1.42
CA GLY A 190 5.80 -21.56 -0.02
C GLY A 190 7.19 -22.20 0.15
N SER A 191 7.60 -23.05 -0.80
CA SER A 191 8.93 -23.66 -0.81
C SER A 191 10.02 -22.63 -1.11
N ILE A 192 9.87 -21.83 -2.17
CA ILE A 192 10.88 -20.85 -2.59
C ILE A 192 10.99 -19.71 -1.57
N THR A 193 9.86 -19.24 -1.00
CA THR A 193 9.92 -18.19 0.03
C THR A 193 10.60 -18.67 1.31
N ARG A 194 10.49 -19.96 1.65
CA ARG A 194 11.29 -20.58 2.73
C ARG A 194 12.78 -20.61 2.37
N GLN A 195 13.14 -20.99 1.14
CA GLN A 195 14.54 -20.96 0.69
C GLN A 195 15.14 -19.55 0.74
N ILE A 196 14.35 -18.52 0.39
CA ILE A 196 14.77 -17.11 0.55
C ILE A 196 15.05 -16.79 2.02
N ASP A 197 14.16 -17.17 2.92
CA ASP A 197 14.34 -16.91 4.36
C ASP A 197 15.55 -17.67 4.93
N ASP A 198 15.75 -18.92 4.50
CA ASP A 198 16.91 -19.75 4.86
C ASP A 198 18.22 -19.14 4.33
N ASP A 199 18.24 -18.62 3.11
CA ASP A 199 19.40 -17.93 2.55
C ASP A 199 19.70 -16.61 3.26
N VAL A 200 18.67 -15.83 3.58
CA VAL A 200 18.83 -14.59 4.37
C VAL A 200 19.48 -14.89 5.72
N ALA A 201 19.07 -15.97 6.39
CA ALA A 201 19.65 -16.40 7.66
C ALA A 201 21.07 -16.99 7.50
N ARG A 202 21.24 -17.95 6.59
CA ARG A 202 22.50 -18.67 6.31
C ARG A 202 23.61 -17.71 5.89
N LEU A 203 23.29 -16.75 5.03
CA LEU A 203 24.22 -15.73 4.54
C LEU A 203 24.27 -14.49 5.43
N GLN A 204 23.59 -14.48 6.58
CA GLN A 204 23.61 -13.39 7.55
C GLN A 204 23.26 -12.01 6.95
N LEU A 205 22.38 -11.98 5.95
CA LEU A 205 22.11 -10.76 5.17
C LEU A 205 21.42 -9.68 6.02
N ALA A 206 20.62 -10.09 7.02
CA ALA A 206 19.88 -9.17 7.89
C ALA A 206 20.71 -8.59 9.04
N THR A 207 21.81 -9.26 9.44
CA THR A 207 22.60 -8.88 10.62
C THR A 207 23.85 -8.06 10.26
N ASP A 208 24.30 -8.10 9.01
CA ASP A 208 25.45 -7.35 8.52
C ASP A 208 24.98 -6.16 7.68
N LEU A 209 25.25 -4.94 8.15
CA LEU A 209 24.89 -3.69 7.45
C LEU A 209 25.53 -3.60 6.06
N GLY A 210 26.72 -4.19 5.85
CA GLY A 210 27.37 -4.25 4.54
C GLY A 210 26.61 -5.11 3.53
N ARG A 211 25.77 -6.03 4.00
CA ARG A 211 24.95 -6.95 3.18
C ARG A 211 23.52 -6.45 2.96
N TRP A 212 23.19 -5.27 3.49
CA TRP A 212 21.86 -4.67 3.38
C TRP A 212 21.31 -4.59 1.93
N PRO A 213 22.11 -4.24 0.91
CA PRO A 213 21.62 -4.22 -0.47
C PRO A 213 21.17 -5.61 -0.97
N ALA A 214 21.93 -6.66 -0.65
CA ALA A 214 21.59 -8.05 -0.99
C ALA A 214 20.34 -8.52 -0.22
N TYR A 215 20.24 -8.20 1.08
CA TYR A 215 19.03 -8.45 1.87
C TYR A 215 17.80 -7.82 1.23
N ARG A 216 17.87 -6.51 0.92
CA ARG A 216 16.76 -5.78 0.30
C ARG A 216 16.36 -6.40 -1.04
N ALA A 217 17.33 -6.80 -1.87
CA ALA A 217 17.05 -7.45 -3.14
C ALA A 217 16.34 -8.81 -2.98
N MET A 218 16.76 -9.64 -2.01
CA MET A 218 16.09 -10.91 -1.70
C MET A 218 14.65 -10.71 -1.19
N ILE A 219 14.40 -9.68 -0.39
CA ILE A 219 13.03 -9.33 0.06
C ILE A 219 12.17 -8.83 -1.10
N LEU A 220 12.72 -8.04 -2.00
CA LEU A 220 12.01 -7.59 -3.21
C LEU A 220 11.71 -8.76 -4.15
N LEU A 221 12.63 -9.70 -4.32
CA LEU A 221 12.39 -10.93 -5.07
C LEU A 221 11.22 -11.72 -4.46
N ARG A 222 11.21 -11.91 -3.14
CA ARG A 222 10.09 -12.56 -2.42
C ARG A 222 8.75 -11.87 -2.68
N ALA A 223 8.72 -10.54 -2.63
CA ALA A 223 7.51 -9.76 -2.87
C ALA A 223 6.99 -9.94 -4.31
N ASN A 224 7.86 -9.76 -5.31
CA ASN A 224 7.50 -9.94 -6.72
C ASN A 224 7.04 -11.37 -7.03
N LEU A 225 7.70 -12.39 -6.45
CA LEU A 225 7.30 -13.79 -6.64
C LEU A 225 5.90 -14.06 -6.08
N ARG A 226 5.56 -13.48 -4.92
CA ARG A 226 4.21 -13.58 -4.34
C ARG A 226 3.18 -12.90 -5.23
N ASP A 227 3.48 -11.71 -5.74
CA ASP A 227 2.56 -10.96 -6.59
C ASP A 227 2.34 -11.66 -7.94
N CYS A 228 3.39 -12.30 -8.49
CA CYS A 228 3.29 -13.16 -9.66
C CYS A 228 2.37 -14.36 -9.43
N ALA A 229 2.57 -15.09 -8.32
CA ALA A 229 1.70 -16.21 -7.95
C ALA A 229 0.23 -15.77 -7.80
N LEU A 230 -0.02 -14.64 -7.15
CA LEU A 230 -1.36 -14.06 -7.04
C LEU A 230 -1.93 -13.67 -8.41
N GLY A 231 -1.12 -13.11 -9.29
CA GLY A 231 -1.49 -12.77 -10.66
C GLY A 231 -1.94 -13.97 -11.48
N VAL A 232 -1.12 -15.01 -11.52
CA VAL A 232 -1.38 -16.24 -12.26
C VAL A 232 -2.62 -16.95 -11.72
N THR A 233 -2.79 -16.97 -10.39
CA THR A 233 -3.93 -17.63 -9.75
C THR A 233 -5.21 -16.79 -9.72
N ALA A 234 -5.11 -15.47 -9.92
CA ALA A 234 -6.27 -14.60 -10.09
C ALA A 234 -6.95 -14.80 -11.46
N ALA A 235 -6.18 -15.23 -12.47
CA ALA A 235 -6.67 -15.56 -13.80
C ALA A 235 -7.39 -16.93 -13.86
N THR A 236 -7.09 -17.84 -12.93
CA THR A 236 -7.86 -19.08 -12.76
C THR A 236 -9.26 -18.68 -12.29
N ALA A 237 -10.24 -18.87 -13.17
CA ALA A 237 -11.58 -18.30 -13.08
C ALA A 237 -12.16 -18.39 -11.66
N SER A 238 -12.10 -17.28 -10.92
CA SER A 238 -12.76 -17.19 -9.63
C SER A 238 -14.24 -17.50 -9.85
N THR A 239 -14.76 -18.48 -9.14
CA THR A 239 -16.19 -18.79 -9.17
C THR A 239 -16.88 -18.15 -7.99
N PHE A 240 -18.05 -17.56 -8.19
CA PHE A 240 -18.93 -17.11 -7.11
C PHE A 240 -20.19 -17.97 -7.04
N GLY A 241 -20.69 -18.15 -5.83
CA GLY A 241 -21.97 -18.83 -5.59
C GLY A 241 -23.15 -17.91 -5.88
N LEU A 242 -24.07 -18.33 -6.74
CA LEU A 242 -25.31 -17.63 -7.04
C LEU A 242 -26.52 -18.48 -6.66
N VAL A 243 -27.32 -18.00 -5.72
CA VAL A 243 -28.59 -18.64 -5.33
C VAL A 243 -29.71 -18.19 -6.26
N ILE A 244 -30.32 -19.15 -6.96
CA ILE A 244 -31.45 -18.92 -7.86
C ILE A 244 -32.72 -18.69 -7.04
N ARG A 245 -33.28 -17.48 -7.06
CA ARG A 245 -34.47 -17.14 -6.26
C ARG A 245 -35.80 -17.57 -6.90
N ALA A 246 -35.83 -17.68 -8.22
CA ALA A 246 -37.00 -18.06 -9.00
C ALA A 246 -36.55 -18.89 -10.20
N ALA A 247 -37.44 -19.76 -10.69
CA ALA A 247 -37.13 -20.59 -11.83
C ALA A 247 -36.75 -19.75 -13.06
N VAL A 248 -35.55 -19.97 -13.61
CA VAL A 248 -34.99 -19.15 -14.70
C VAL A 248 -34.21 -20.01 -15.70
N PRO A 249 -34.30 -19.75 -17.02
CA PRO A 249 -33.44 -20.41 -18.00
C PRO A 249 -31.97 -20.02 -17.81
N LEU A 250 -31.05 -21.00 -17.86
CA LEU A 250 -29.62 -20.77 -17.65
C LEU A 250 -29.05 -19.75 -18.65
N ARG A 251 -29.47 -19.80 -19.93
CA ARG A 251 -29.00 -18.86 -20.96
C ARG A 251 -29.45 -17.42 -20.66
N ALA A 252 -30.68 -17.23 -20.20
CA ALA A 252 -31.20 -15.91 -19.84
C ALA A 252 -30.46 -15.35 -18.61
N LEU A 253 -30.13 -16.23 -17.65
CA LEU A 253 -29.34 -15.86 -16.49
C LEU A 253 -27.91 -15.43 -16.89
N CYS A 254 -27.25 -16.20 -17.76
CA CYS A 254 -25.91 -15.87 -18.24
C CYS A 254 -25.91 -14.59 -19.08
N ALA A 255 -26.91 -14.39 -19.96
CA ALA A 255 -27.05 -13.16 -20.74
C ALA A 255 -27.18 -11.92 -19.86
N ARG A 256 -27.87 -12.04 -18.72
CA ARG A 256 -28.03 -10.94 -17.76
C ARG A 256 -26.73 -10.58 -17.03
N ILE A 257 -25.86 -11.57 -16.78
CA ILE A 257 -24.62 -11.38 -16.00
C ILE A 257 -23.44 -11.00 -16.90
N TYR A 258 -23.28 -11.67 -18.04
CA TYR A 258 -22.11 -11.55 -18.93
C TYR A 258 -22.40 -10.78 -20.22
N GLY A 259 -23.67 -10.49 -20.51
CA GLY A 259 -24.12 -9.92 -21.78
C GLY A 259 -24.56 -10.99 -22.78
N ALA A 260 -25.33 -10.57 -23.79
CA ALA A 260 -25.94 -11.48 -24.76
C ALA A 260 -24.91 -12.25 -25.59
N ASP A 261 -23.79 -11.61 -25.94
CA ASP A 261 -22.76 -12.17 -26.82
C ASP A 261 -22.02 -13.35 -26.18
N GLU A 262 -21.75 -13.28 -24.87
CA GLU A 262 -21.05 -14.33 -24.12
C GLU A 262 -21.99 -15.38 -23.51
N ALA A 263 -23.30 -15.17 -23.58
CA ALA A 263 -24.29 -15.93 -22.82
C ALA A 263 -24.23 -17.45 -23.09
N GLU A 264 -23.99 -17.83 -24.34
CA GLU A 264 -24.01 -19.23 -24.77
C GLU A 264 -22.76 -19.99 -24.37
N GLU A 265 -21.59 -19.34 -24.43
CA GLU A 265 -20.33 -19.89 -23.97
C GLU A 265 -20.29 -20.01 -22.44
N ARG A 266 -20.71 -18.95 -21.73
CA ARG A 266 -20.79 -18.97 -20.27
C ARG A 266 -21.82 -19.99 -19.76
N ALA A 267 -22.94 -20.18 -20.46
CA ALA A 267 -23.88 -21.24 -20.12
C ALA A 267 -23.27 -22.64 -20.27
N ARG A 268 -22.41 -22.88 -21.28
CA ARG A 268 -21.68 -24.15 -21.41
C ARG A 268 -20.71 -24.37 -20.25
N GLN A 269 -19.93 -23.35 -19.88
CA GLN A 269 -19.02 -23.39 -18.73
C GLN A 269 -19.77 -23.68 -17.43
N VAL A 270 -20.80 -22.89 -17.10
CA VAL A 270 -21.61 -23.09 -15.88
C VAL A 270 -22.24 -24.48 -15.84
N ARG A 271 -22.69 -25.00 -16.99
CA ARG A 271 -23.23 -26.36 -17.08
C ARG A 271 -22.18 -27.41 -16.74
N GLN A 272 -20.95 -27.27 -17.26
CA GLN A 272 -19.85 -28.18 -16.99
C GLN A 272 -19.40 -28.11 -15.53
N THR A 273 -19.19 -26.90 -15.00
CA THR A 273 -18.77 -26.66 -13.61
C THR A 273 -19.77 -27.22 -12.59
N ASN A 274 -21.07 -27.14 -12.87
CA ASN A 274 -22.12 -27.58 -11.94
C ASN A 274 -22.71 -28.96 -12.28
N GLY A 275 -22.16 -29.69 -13.27
CA GLY A 275 -22.63 -31.03 -13.65
C GLY A 275 -24.11 -31.07 -14.12
N LEU A 276 -24.63 -30.00 -14.72
CA LEU A 276 -26.05 -29.90 -15.08
C LEU A 276 -26.37 -30.69 -16.36
N ARG A 277 -27.24 -31.70 -16.27
CA ARG A 277 -27.60 -32.57 -17.41
C ARG A 277 -28.61 -31.96 -18.39
N SER A 278 -29.55 -31.13 -17.93
CA SER A 278 -30.57 -30.51 -18.80
C SER A 278 -30.97 -29.13 -18.26
N PRO A 279 -30.69 -28.01 -18.97
CA PRO A 279 -30.70 -26.68 -18.37
C PRO A 279 -31.90 -25.80 -18.78
N ALA A 280 -33.01 -26.39 -19.25
CA ALA A 280 -34.13 -25.58 -19.74
C ALA A 280 -34.66 -24.60 -18.68
N LEU A 281 -34.70 -25.04 -17.41
CA LEU A 281 -35.13 -24.23 -16.28
C LEU A 281 -34.33 -24.62 -15.02
N LEU A 282 -33.61 -23.66 -14.44
CA LEU A 282 -32.95 -23.84 -13.15
C LEU A 282 -33.99 -23.67 -12.04
N PRO A 283 -34.13 -24.61 -11.08
CA PRO A 283 -35.11 -24.47 -9.99
C PRO A 283 -34.71 -23.39 -8.99
N ALA A 284 -35.71 -22.81 -8.32
CA ALA A 284 -35.47 -21.93 -7.17
C ALA A 284 -34.78 -22.68 -6.02
N GLY A 285 -33.91 -22.00 -5.29
CA GLY A 285 -33.09 -22.55 -4.21
C GLY A 285 -31.77 -23.19 -4.67
N LEU A 286 -31.57 -23.43 -5.97
CA LEU A 286 -30.31 -23.98 -6.48
C LEU A 286 -29.17 -22.96 -6.30
N THR A 287 -28.03 -23.40 -5.79
CA THR A 287 -26.80 -22.59 -5.77
C THR A 287 -25.91 -23.02 -6.92
N LEU A 288 -25.56 -22.08 -7.79
CA LEU A 288 -24.66 -22.29 -8.93
C LEU A 288 -23.29 -21.69 -8.64
N GLN A 289 -22.24 -22.42 -8.99
CA GLN A 289 -20.90 -21.87 -9.13
C GLN A 289 -20.79 -21.20 -10.50
N MET A 290 -20.60 -19.89 -10.50
CA MET A 290 -20.61 -19.04 -11.70
C MET A 290 -19.21 -18.43 -11.88
N PRO A 291 -18.61 -18.44 -13.09
CA PRO A 291 -17.37 -17.72 -13.33
C PRO A 291 -17.54 -16.23 -13.06
N THR A 292 -16.58 -15.56 -12.44
CA THR A 292 -16.64 -14.11 -12.26
C THR A 292 -16.66 -13.42 -13.63
N PRO A 293 -17.60 -12.49 -13.89
CA PRO A 293 -17.65 -11.78 -15.16
C PRO A 293 -16.37 -10.97 -15.37
N ALA A 294 -15.79 -11.06 -16.57
CA ALA A 294 -14.71 -10.17 -16.97
C ALA A 294 -15.23 -8.72 -16.93
N ARG A 295 -14.52 -7.81 -16.26
CA ARG A 295 -14.87 -6.39 -16.31
C ARG A 295 -14.73 -5.93 -17.76
N ARG A 296 -15.87 -5.68 -18.44
CA ARG A 296 -15.86 -4.93 -19.69
C ARG A 296 -15.23 -3.57 -19.38
N GLY A 297 -14.04 -3.31 -19.93
CA GLY A 297 -13.40 -2.00 -19.83
C GLY A 297 -14.37 -0.97 -20.39
N SER A 298 -14.87 -0.10 -19.51
CA SER A 298 -15.72 1.05 -19.85
C SER A 298 -14.88 2.15 -20.47
#